data_AF-A0A9P7CUD1-F1
#
_entry.id   AF-A0A9P7CUD1-F1
#
_cell.length_a   1.000
_cell.length_b   1.000
_cell.length_c   1.000
_cell.angle_alpha   90.00
_cell.angle_beta   90.00
_cell.angle_gamma   90.00
#
_symmetry.space_group_name_H-M   'P 1'
#
loop_
_entity.id
_entity.type
_entity.pdbx_description
1 polymer ?
#
loop_
_entity_poly.entity_id
_entity_poly.type
_entity_poly.pdbx_seq_one_letter_code
_entity_poly.pdbx_strand_id
1 'polypeptide(L)'
;MYYQPAIDRKRPSTIECEMLLPPDSIVTMTMDFDKVFLKYTEHRPDANRGFDVGSAVLTTKDPEQNLMRIYTDTLLVVLPTPDFSMPYNVITLTCTVIALFFGSLFNLLIPRANSHLHR
;
A
#
# COMPACT_ATOMS: atom_id res chain seq x y z
N MET A 1 -6.36 27.78 13.69
CA MET A 1 -6.03 26.39 13.35
C MET A 1 -7.32 25.69 12.95
N TYR A 2 -7.41 25.21 11.71
CA TYR A 2 -8.51 24.42 11.20
C TYR A 2 -8.04 22.97 11.05
N TYR A 3 -8.78 22.04 11.67
CA TYR A 3 -8.49 20.61 11.59
C TYR A 3 -9.69 19.88 11.01
N GLN A 4 -9.45 19.15 9.93
CA GLN A 4 -10.42 18.26 9.33
C GLN A 4 -9.96 16.82 9.52
N PRO A 5 -10.64 16.00 10.33
CA PRO A 5 -10.21 14.63 10.60
C PRO A 5 -10.32 13.76 9.34
N ALA A 6 -9.50 12.71 9.29
CA ALA A 6 -9.55 11.71 8.23
C ALA A 6 -10.83 10.88 8.33
N ILE A 7 -11.32 10.40 7.19
CA ILE A 7 -12.35 9.37 7.08
C ILE A 7 -11.70 8.17 6.40
N ASP A 8 -11.73 7.01 7.05
CA ASP A 8 -11.09 5.80 6.57
C ASP A 8 -11.47 5.51 5.11
N ARG A 9 -10.44 5.28 4.28
CA ARG A 9 -10.51 5.02 2.82
C ARG A 9 -11.27 6.04 1.96
N LYS A 10 -11.64 7.21 2.51
CA LYS A 10 -12.43 8.21 1.78
C LYS A 10 -11.73 9.56 1.68
N ARG A 11 -11.14 10.04 2.78
CA ARG A 11 -10.53 11.37 2.83
C ARG A 11 -9.40 11.42 3.86
N PRO A 12 -8.20 11.91 3.52
CA PRO A 12 -7.13 12.11 4.49
C PRO A 12 -7.47 13.22 5.49
N SER A 13 -6.70 13.33 6.57
CA SER A 13 -6.78 14.47 7.48
C SER A 13 -6.14 15.71 6.85
N THR A 14 -6.70 16.88 7.15
CA THR A 14 -6.17 18.17 6.72
C THR A 14 -5.95 19.04 7.94
N ILE A 15 -4.77 19.62 8.07
CA ILE A 15 -4.44 20.59 9.12
C ILE A 15 -4.02 21.88 8.45
N GLU A 16 -4.70 22.97 8.78
CA GLU A 16 -4.35 24.32 8.38
C GLU A 16 -4.05 25.14 9.63
N CYS A 17 -2.86 25.74 9.68
CA CYS A 17 -2.44 26.57 10.78
C CYS A 17 -2.01 27.94 10.26
N GLU A 18 -2.61 28.99 10.81
CA GLU A 18 -2.13 30.35 10.65
C GLU A 18 -1.41 30.74 11.94
N MET A 19 -0.16 31.15 11.82
CA MET A 19 0.66 31.56 12.96
C MET A 19 1.59 32.68 12.56
N LEU A 20 1.91 33.55 13.53
CA LEU A 20 2.90 34.61 13.37
C LEU A 20 4.25 34.07 13.79
N LEU A 21 5.21 34.04 12.86
CA LEU A 21 6.58 33.59 13.09
C LEU A 21 7.49 34.82 13.26
N PRO A 22 8.04 35.08 14.46
CA PRO A 22 9.00 36.16 14.66
C PRO A 22 10.30 35.96 13.85
N PRO A 23 11.05 37.03 13.56
CA PRO A 23 12.41 36.91 13.01
C PRO A 23 13.28 36.02 13.90
N ASP A 24 14.18 35.25 13.28
CA ASP A 24 15.12 34.34 13.94
C ASP A 24 14.47 33.30 14.88
N SER A 25 13.23 32.90 14.59
CA SER A 25 12.53 31.85 15.35
C SER A 25 12.41 30.53 14.57
N ILE A 26 12.39 29.43 15.31
CA ILE A 26 12.21 28.07 14.79
C ILE A 26 10.88 27.54 15.32
N VAL A 27 10.04 27.03 14.43
CA VAL A 27 8.81 26.32 14.79
C VAL A 27 8.96 24.85 14.45
N THR A 28 8.68 23.99 15.43
CA THR A 28 8.64 22.54 15.27
C THR A 28 7.22 22.04 15.45
N MET A 29 6.70 21.34 14.45
CA MET A 29 5.38 20.71 14.50
C MET A 29 5.54 19.20 14.63
N THR A 30 4.95 18.62 15.67
CA THR A 30 4.94 17.17 15.91
C THR A 30 3.51 16.68 15.87
N MET A 31 3.28 15.53 15.24
CA MET A 31 1.96 14.92 15.12
C MET A 31 2.06 13.43 15.40
N ASP A 32 1.16 12.93 16.23
CA ASP A 32 0.97 11.49 16.41
C ASP A 32 0.09 10.93 15.28
N PHE A 33 0.34 9.68 14.91
CA PHE A 33 -0.44 8.98 13.88
C PHE A 33 -0.80 7.57 14.34
N ASP A 34 -2.02 7.15 14.00
CA ASP A 34 -2.46 5.78 14.18
C ASP A 34 -2.11 4.94 12.96
N LYS A 35 -1.60 3.73 13.20
CA LYS A 35 -1.35 2.75 12.14
C LYS A 35 -2.62 1.96 11.88
N VAL A 36 -3.03 1.92 10.61
CA VAL A 36 -4.16 1.11 10.16
C VAL A 36 -3.65 0.04 9.21
N PHE A 37 -4.15 -1.19 9.37
CA PHE A 37 -3.84 -2.27 8.44
C PHE A 37 -4.56 -2.05 7.11
N LEU A 38 -3.80 -2.07 6.02
CA LEU A 38 -4.33 -2.08 4.67
C LEU A 38 -4.88 -3.47 4.34
N LYS A 39 -6.01 -3.52 3.63
CA LYS A 39 -6.53 -4.76 3.04
C LYS A 39 -5.67 -5.13 1.83
N TYR A 40 -5.65 -6.42 1.48
CA TYR A 40 -4.90 -6.92 0.32
C TYR A 40 -5.26 -6.19 -0.99
N THR A 41 -6.52 -5.77 -1.15
CA THR A 41 -7.01 -5.03 -2.32
C THR A 41 -6.56 -3.57 -2.39
N GLU A 42 -6.00 -3.04 -1.30
CA GLU A 42 -5.61 -1.62 -1.16
C GLU A 42 -4.14 -1.40 -1.42
N HIS A 43 -3.36 -2.49 -1.49
CA HIS A 43 -1.99 -2.43 -1.92
C HIS A 43 -1.91 -2.17 -3.42
N ARG A 44 -0.98 -1.29 -3.79
CA ARG A 44 -0.58 -1.13 -5.19
C ARG A 44 0.00 -2.46 -5.70
N PRO A 45 -0.01 -2.71 -7.03
CA PRO A 45 0.60 -3.91 -7.62
C PRO A 45 2.06 -4.14 -7.18
N ASP A 46 2.77 -3.05 -6.90
CA ASP A 46 4.06 -3.06 -6.21
C ASP A 46 3.89 -2.47 -4.80
N ALA A 47 3.85 -3.35 -3.79
CA ALA A 47 3.77 -2.92 -2.39
C ALA A 47 5.11 -2.45 -1.81
N ASN A 48 6.24 -2.78 -2.46
CA ASN A 48 7.57 -2.41 -1.97
C ASN A 48 7.86 -0.91 -2.19
N ARG A 49 7.10 -0.24 -3.07
CA ARG A 49 7.24 1.19 -3.34
C ARG A 49 6.79 2.08 -2.17
N GLY A 50 5.77 1.69 -1.41
CA GLY A 50 5.15 2.56 -0.40
C GLY A 50 4.09 3.54 -0.95
N PHE A 51 3.72 4.52 -0.13
CA PHE A 51 2.63 5.47 -0.36
C PHE A 51 3.17 6.89 -0.52
N ASP A 52 2.68 7.60 -1.54
CA ASP A 52 3.03 9.01 -1.77
C ASP A 52 2.16 9.91 -0.87
N VAL A 53 2.81 10.77 -0.09
CA VAL A 53 2.17 11.84 0.69
C VAL A 53 2.41 13.16 -0.03
N GLY A 54 1.34 13.93 -0.23
CA GLY A 54 1.39 15.21 -0.92
C GLY A 54 2.25 16.24 -0.20
N SER A 55 2.75 17.21 -0.95
CA SER A 55 3.52 18.35 -0.45
C SER A 55 2.72 19.19 0.54
N ALA A 56 3.37 19.68 1.60
CA ALA A 56 2.84 20.73 2.44
C ALA A 56 2.98 22.09 1.74
N VAL A 57 2.04 22.99 2.01
CA VAL A 57 2.02 24.35 1.45
C VAL A 57 2.19 25.35 2.59
N LEU A 58 3.23 26.17 2.51
CA LEU A 58 3.43 27.32 3.39
C LEU A 58 3.13 28.59 2.61
N THR A 59 2.17 29.39 3.09
CA THR A 59 1.89 30.71 2.53
C THR A 59 2.42 31.76 3.50
N THR A 60 3.33 32.61 3.02
CA THR A 60 3.86 33.74 3.77
C THR A 60 3.55 35.05 3.03
N LYS A 61 3.48 36.15 3.79
CA LYS A 61 3.31 37.50 3.26
C LYS A 61 4.63 38.24 3.40
N ASP A 62 5.16 38.72 2.29
CA ASP A 62 6.34 39.58 2.28
C ASP A 62 5.99 40.97 2.88
N PRO A 63 6.97 41.79 3.32
CA PRO A 63 6.72 43.15 3.80
C PRO A 63 5.98 44.03 2.79
N GLU A 64 6.11 43.74 1.48
CA GLU A 64 5.39 44.40 0.39
C GLU A 64 3.96 43.88 0.17
N GLN A 65 3.43 43.05 1.08
CA GLN A 65 2.11 42.39 1.02
C GLN A 65 1.96 41.38 -0.14
N ASN A 66 3.05 41.00 -0.79
CA ASN A 66 3.05 39.94 -1.80
C ASN A 66 2.88 38.58 -1.14
N LEU A 67 1.96 37.76 -1.69
CA LEU A 67 1.73 36.40 -1.24
C LEU A 67 2.77 35.46 -1.86
N MET A 68 3.65 34.90 -1.02
CA MET A 68 4.61 33.89 -1.42
C MET A 68 4.14 32.51 -0.96
N ARG A 69 4.15 31.53 -1.87
CA ARG A 69 3.80 30.14 -1.57
C ARG A 69 5.02 29.25 -1.74
N ILE A 70 5.34 28.49 -0.70
CA ILE A 70 6.44 27.53 -0.67
C ILE A 70 5.82 26.14 -0.57
N TYR A 71 6.33 25.22 -1.38
CA TYR A 71 5.93 23.82 -1.38
C TYR A 71 7.08 22.97 -0.87
N THR A 72 6.79 22.02 0.00
CA THR A 72 7.78 21.00 0.39
C THR A 72 7.83 19.90 -0.66
N ASP A 73 8.87 19.08 -0.64
CA ASP A 73 8.89 17.87 -1.44
C ASP A 73 7.79 16.89 -1.00
N THR A 74 7.36 16.06 -1.94
CA THR A 74 6.45 14.94 -1.64
C THR A 74 7.20 13.87 -0.87
N LEU A 75 6.57 13.31 0.16
CA LEU A 75 7.19 12.29 1.00
C LEU A 75 6.73 10.90 0.58
N LEU A 76 7.67 9.97 0.38
CA LEU A 76 7.37 8.56 0.16
C LEU A 76 7.40 7.81 1.50
N VAL A 77 6.24 7.32 1.93
CA VAL A 77 6.10 6.54 3.17
C VAL A 77 6.14 5.06 2.85
N VAL A 78 7.22 4.39 3.28
CA VAL A 78 7.33 2.94 3.17
C VAL A 78 6.54 2.31 4.31
N LEU A 79 5.50 1.55 3.97
CA LEU A 79 4.76 0.74 4.92
C LEU A 79 5.38 -0.66 4.99
N PRO A 80 5.24 -1.39 6.11
CA PRO A 80 5.61 -2.79 6.17
C PRO A 80 4.85 -3.55 5.08
N THR A 81 5.59 -4.18 4.18
CA THR A 81 5.02 -4.92 3.06
C THR A 81 4.32 -6.16 3.60
N PRO A 82 3.04 -6.40 3.25
CA PRO A 82 2.37 -7.63 3.64
C PRO A 82 3.00 -8.80 2.87
N ASP A 83 3.04 -9.97 3.49
CA ASP A 83 3.60 -11.16 2.86
C ASP A 83 2.62 -11.73 1.80
N PHE A 84 2.75 -11.28 0.56
CA PHE A 84 1.98 -11.80 -0.57
C PHE A 84 2.41 -13.21 -1.01
N SER A 85 3.54 -13.73 -0.51
CA SER A 85 3.99 -15.07 -0.84
C SER A 85 3.16 -16.15 -0.13
N MET A 86 2.57 -15.83 1.02
CA MET A 86 1.72 -16.74 1.80
C MET A 86 0.54 -17.31 0.98
N PRO A 87 -0.35 -16.49 0.38
CA PRO A 87 -1.43 -17.02 -0.46
C PRO A 87 -0.91 -17.70 -1.74
N TYR A 88 0.19 -17.21 -2.33
CA TYR A 88 0.78 -17.82 -3.53
C TYR A 88 1.25 -19.26 -3.28
N ASN A 89 1.94 -19.48 -2.17
CA ASN A 89 2.43 -20.80 -1.78
C ASN A 89 1.27 -21.78 -1.55
N VAL A 90 0.17 -21.32 -0.94
CA VAL A 90 -1.04 -22.12 -0.72
C VAL A 90 -1.72 -22.49 -2.04
N ILE A 91 -1.85 -21.55 -2.98
CA ILE A 91 -2.45 -21.81 -4.30
C ILE A 91 -1.60 -22.82 -5.07
N THR A 92 -0.27 -22.65 -5.07
CA THR A 92 0.64 -23.58 -5.74
C THR A 92 0.54 -24.98 -5.15
N LEU A 93 0.53 -25.10 -3.81
CA LEU A 93 0.42 -26.39 -3.14
C LEU A 93 -0.93 -27.06 -3.44
N THR A 94 -2.04 -26.34 -3.32
CA THR A 94 -3.38 -26.91 -3.62
C THR A 94 -3.51 -27.32 -5.09
N CYS A 95 -2.98 -26.53 -6.02
CA CYS A 95 -2.94 -26.88 -7.45
C CYS A 95 -2.16 -28.17 -7.69
N THR A 96 -0.98 -28.33 -7.07
CA THR A 96 -0.18 -29.56 -7.21
C THR A 96 -0.90 -30.78 -6.63
N VAL A 97 -1.57 -30.65 -5.49
CA VAL A 97 -2.35 -31.74 -4.88
C VAL A 97 -3.50 -32.16 -5.80
N ILE A 98 -4.23 -31.20 -6.38
CA ILE A 98 -5.32 -31.47 -7.32
C ILE A 98 -4.78 -32.16 -8.58
N ALA A 99 -3.67 -31.68 -9.14
CA ALA A 99 -3.06 -32.26 -10.33
C ALA A 99 -2.60 -33.71 -10.10
N LEU A 100 -2.00 -34.01 -8.95
CA LEU A 100 -1.58 -35.36 -8.59
C LEU A 100 -2.80 -36.28 -8.34
N PHE A 101 -3.86 -35.78 -7.72
CA PHE A 101 -5.09 -36.53 -7.51
C PHE A 101 -5.74 -36.93 -8.83
N PHE A 102 -5.92 -35.97 -9.75
CA PHE A 102 -6.44 -36.27 -11.09
C PHE A 102 -5.49 -37.16 -11.89
N GLY A 103 -4.19 -36.90 -11.89
CA GLY A 103 -3.21 -37.74 -12.59
C GLY A 103 -3.21 -39.19 -12.10
N SER A 104 -3.32 -39.38 -10.78
CA SER A 104 -3.46 -40.70 -10.16
C SER A 104 -4.78 -41.38 -10.55
N LEU A 105 -5.89 -40.65 -10.50
CA LEU A 105 -7.20 -41.14 -10.93
C LEU A 105 -7.21 -41.55 -12.40
N PHE A 106 -6.66 -40.74 -13.30
CA PHE A 106 -6.57 -41.08 -14.73
C PHE A 106 -5.72 -42.33 -14.97
N ASN A 107 -4.60 -42.49 -14.26
CA ASN A 107 -3.78 -43.71 -14.35
C ASN A 107 -4.50 -44.97 -13.83
N LEU A 108 -5.38 -44.84 -12.84
CA LEU A 108 -6.18 -45.95 -12.31
C LEU A 108 -7.39 -46.28 -13.18
N LEU A 109 -8.10 -45.26 -13.67
CA LEU A 109 -9.32 -45.41 -14.47
C LEU A 109 -9.05 -45.73 -15.95
N ILE A 110 -7.88 -45.37 -16.47
CA ILE A 110 -7.44 -45.74 -17.82
C ILE A 110 -6.35 -46.80 -17.69
N PRO A 111 -6.70 -48.08 -17.48
CA PRO A 111 -5.76 -49.16 -17.72
C PRO A 111 -5.27 -49.04 -19.16
N ARG A 112 -3.95 -49.14 -19.35
CA ARG A 112 -3.35 -49.20 -20.69
C ARG A 112 -4.03 -50.30 -21.49
N ALA A 113 -4.76 -49.93 -22.54
CA ALA A 113 -5.32 -50.81 -23.56
C ALA A 113 -4.21 -51.40 -24.45
N ASN A 114 -3.18 -51.99 -23.84
CA ASN A 114 -2.09 -52.65 -24.54
C ASN A 114 -1.64 -53.90 -23.77
N SER A 115 -2.51 -54.90 -23.76
CA SER A 115 -2.12 -56.27 -23.43
C SER A 115 -2.87 -57.28 -24.29
N HIS A 116 -3.03 -57.02 -25.60
CA HIS A 116 -3.51 -58.02 -26.57
C HIS A 116 -3.06 -57.72 -28.01
N LEU A 117 -1.75 -57.70 -28.28
CA LEU A 117 -1.25 -57.82 -29.65
C LEU A 117 0.10 -58.55 -29.77
N HIS A 118 0.30 -59.60 -28.96
CA HIS A 118 1.33 -60.61 -29.23
C HIS A 118 0.90 -61.95 -28.64
N ARG A 119 0.09 -62.70 -29.40
CA ARG A 119 0.09 -64.16 -29.38
C ARG A 119 -0.48 -64.70 -30.68
#